data_AF-A0A9E1FFW3-F1
#
_entry.id   AF-A0A9E1FFW3-F1
#
_cell.length_a   1.000
_cell.length_b   1.000
_cell.length_c   1.000
_cell.angle_alpha   90.00
_cell.angle_beta   90.00
_cell.angle_gamma   90.00
#
_symmetry.space_group_name_H-M   'P 1'
#
loop_
_entity.id
_entity.type
_entity.pdbx_description
1 polymer ?
#
loop_
_entity_poly.entity_id
_entity_poly.type
_entity_poly.pdbx_seq_one_letter_code
_entity_poly.pdbx_strand_id
1 'polypeptide(L)'
;MFAGYLYCSDCGAHLNYKYTHDNPDNHYFSCRNKRANNGLCAKTHHIRVDIITDIVTRHLSKILCFAALFEDEFVKIVVDEHYKRIQLQQRKNQIALHEALERERT
;
A
#
# COMPACT_ATOMS: atom_id res chain seq x y z
N MET A 1 -6.60 6.15 -10.26
CA MET A 1 -5.27 6.28 -9.62
C MET A 1 -5.08 5.27 -8.47
N PHE A 2 -5.88 5.28 -7.41
CA PHE A 2 -5.60 4.46 -6.19
C PHE A 2 -6.27 3.07 -6.11
N ALA A 3 -6.87 2.59 -7.20
CA ALA A 3 -7.52 1.27 -7.20
C ALA A 3 -6.50 0.15 -6.99
N GLY A 4 -6.81 -0.81 -6.10
CA GLY A 4 -5.92 -1.93 -5.77
C GLY A 4 -4.91 -1.67 -4.64
N TYR A 5 -4.68 -0.41 -4.26
CA TYR A 5 -3.72 -0.04 -3.21
C TYR A 5 -4.35 0.17 -1.83
N LEU A 6 -5.65 0.38 -1.77
CA LEU A 6 -6.36 0.76 -0.54
C LEU A 6 -7.03 -0.45 0.10
N TYR A 7 -6.76 -0.62 1.40
CA TYR A 7 -7.29 -1.70 2.24
C TYR A 7 -7.98 -1.13 3.47
N CYS A 8 -9.02 -1.81 3.93
CA CYS A 8 -9.72 -1.46 5.15
C CYS A 8 -8.87 -1.86 6.36
N SER A 9 -8.62 -0.93 7.27
CA SER A 9 -7.90 -1.18 8.53
C SER A 9 -8.54 -2.28 9.38
N ASP A 10 -9.87 -2.37 9.34
CA ASP A 10 -10.62 -3.19 10.28
C ASP A 10 -10.79 -4.64 9.80
N CYS A 11 -11.05 -4.84 8.50
CA CYS A 11 -11.31 -6.18 7.95
C CYS A 11 -10.30 -6.64 6.89
N GLY A 12 -9.29 -5.82 6.55
CA GLY A 12 -8.29 -6.15 5.55
C GLY A 12 -8.79 -6.23 4.10
N ALA A 13 -10.10 -6.06 3.85
CA ALA A 13 -10.65 -6.12 2.51
C ALA A 13 -10.27 -4.88 1.68
N HIS A 14 -10.16 -5.06 0.36
CA HIS A 14 -9.96 -3.96 -0.57
C HIS A 14 -11.09 -2.94 -0.53
N LEU A 15 -10.74 -1.68 -0.77
CA LEU A 15 -11.69 -0.62 -1.05
C LEU A 15 -11.96 -0.52 -2.56
N ASN A 16 -13.23 -0.37 -2.91
CA ASN A 16 -13.68 -0.21 -4.29
C ASN A 16 -13.98 1.25 -4.58
N TYR A 17 -13.62 1.71 -5.78
CA TYR A 17 -13.94 3.04 -6.28
C TYR A 17 -15.45 3.18 -6.54
N LYS A 18 -16.01 4.33 -6.17
CA LYS A 18 -17.40 4.72 -6.37
C LYS A 18 -17.49 6.21 -6.65
N TYR A 19 -18.58 6.61 -7.29
CA TYR A 19 -19.01 7.98 -7.43
C TYR A 19 -20.51 8.05 -7.18
N THR A 20 -21.04 9.25 -6.90
CA THR A 20 -22.48 9.44 -6.73
C THR A 20 -23.09 10.02 -8.00
N HIS A 21 -24.24 9.51 -8.44
CA HIS A 21 -24.83 9.91 -9.72
C HIS A 21 -25.37 11.35 -9.73
N ASP A 22 -25.85 11.82 -8.57
CA ASP A 22 -26.37 13.17 -8.32
C ASP A 22 -25.26 14.22 -8.14
N ASN A 23 -24.08 13.79 -7.69
CA ASN A 23 -22.88 14.61 -7.60
C ASN A 23 -21.69 13.85 -8.21
N PRO A 24 -21.49 13.93 -9.54
CA PRO A 24 -20.43 13.21 -10.24
C PRO A 24 -19.03 13.52 -9.71
N ASP A 25 -18.79 14.72 -9.18
CA ASP A 25 -17.49 15.13 -8.62
C ASP A 25 -17.18 14.45 -7.27
N ASN A 26 -18.19 13.84 -6.63
CA ASN A 26 -18.01 13.10 -5.40
C ASN A 26 -17.48 11.70 -5.68
N HIS A 27 -16.16 11.61 -5.83
CA HIS A 27 -15.44 10.35 -5.98
C HIS A 27 -14.88 9.85 -4.65
N TYR A 28 -15.08 8.56 -4.35
CA TYR A 28 -14.61 7.97 -3.10
C TYR A 28 -14.32 6.47 -3.23
N PHE A 29 -13.45 5.99 -2.35
CA PHE A 29 -13.16 4.57 -2.17
C PHE A 29 -13.93 4.06 -0.96
N SER A 30 -14.46 2.84 -1.04
CA SER A 30 -15.31 2.31 0.02
C SER A 30 -15.12 0.82 0.23
N CYS A 31 -15.06 0.42 1.51
CA CYS A 31 -14.78 -0.97 1.89
C CYS A 31 -15.83 -1.92 1.29
N ARG A 32 -15.38 -3.06 0.75
CA ARG A 32 -16.27 -4.10 0.23
C ARG A 32 -17.27 -4.60 1.28
N ASN A 33 -16.84 -4.72 2.53
CA ASN A 33 -17.63 -5.23 3.65
C ASN A 33 -18.41 -4.15 4.41
N LYS A 34 -18.58 -2.95 3.83
CA LYS A 34 -19.28 -1.82 4.46
C LYS A 34 -20.77 -2.05 4.76
N ARG A 35 -21.35 -3.17 4.34
CA ARG A 35 -22.75 -3.51 4.63
C ARG A 35 -22.80 -4.30 5.93
N ALA A 36 -23.58 -3.81 6.88
CA ALA A 36 -23.66 -4.26 8.27
C ALA A 36 -24.04 -5.74 8.48
N ASN A 37 -24.43 -6.48 7.44
CA ASN A 37 -24.86 -7.89 7.57
C ASN A 37 -23.72 -8.92 7.47
N ASN A 38 -22.47 -8.49 7.30
CA ASN A 38 -21.33 -9.40 7.10
C ASN A 38 -20.49 -9.59 8.38
N GLY A 39 -20.79 -8.86 9.46
CA GLY A 39 -20.08 -8.94 10.75
C GLY A 39 -18.64 -8.40 10.80
N LEU A 40 -18.00 -8.16 9.66
CA LEU A 40 -16.56 -7.81 9.61
C LEU A 40 -16.24 -6.31 9.79
N CYS A 41 -17.17 -5.41 9.47
CA CYS A 41 -17.03 -3.97 9.71
C CYS A 41 -18.26 -3.44 10.45
N ALA A 42 -18.06 -2.88 11.64
CA ALA A 42 -19.14 -2.33 12.45
C ALA A 42 -19.68 -0.99 11.93
N LYS A 43 -18.86 -0.25 11.16
CA LYS A 43 -19.19 1.06 10.60
C LYS A 43 -18.93 1.09 9.08
N THR A 44 -19.50 2.10 8.43
CA THR A 44 -19.23 2.36 7.00
C THR A 44 -17.84 2.96 6.85
N HIS A 45 -16.96 2.28 6.13
CA HIS A 45 -15.62 2.79 5.80
C HIS A 45 -15.58 3.30 4.37
N HIS A 46 -15.24 4.58 4.22
CA HIS A 46 -14.97 5.20 2.94
C HIS A 46 -14.00 6.36 3.12
N ILE A 47 -13.34 6.74 2.02
CA ILE A 47 -12.42 7.87 1.96
C ILE A 47 -12.54 8.52 0.58
N ARG A 48 -12.59 9.85 0.53
CA ARG A 48 -12.72 10.59 -0.74
C ARG A 48 -11.40 10.61 -1.51
N VAL A 49 -11.51 10.68 -2.84
CA VAL A 49 -10.35 10.66 -3.74
C VAL A 49 -9.50 11.93 -3.62
N ASP A 50 -10.13 13.09 -3.46
CA ASP A 50 -9.44 14.36 -3.29
C ASP A 50 -8.55 14.35 -2.03
N ILE A 51 -9.06 13.83 -0.91
CA ILE A 51 -8.31 13.69 0.34
C ILE A 51 -7.09 12.78 0.16
N ILE A 52 -7.25 11.62 -0.50
CA ILE A 52 -6.11 10.71 -0.75
C ILE A 52 -5.09 11.39 -1.66
N THR A 53 -5.57 12.05 -2.72
CA THR A 53 -4.71 12.76 -3.68
C THR A 53 -3.88 13.82 -2.99
N ASP A 54 -4.50 14.64 -2.13
CA ASP A 54 -3.86 15.70 -1.37
C ASP A 54 -2.82 15.14 -0.37
N ILE A 55 -3.15 14.09 0.38
CA ILE A 55 -2.20 13.42 1.28
C ILE A 55 -0.99 12.87 0.51
N VAL A 56 -1.22 12.11 -0.55
CA VAL A 56 -0.15 11.49 -1.34
C VAL A 56 0.71 12.56 -2.00
N THR A 57 0.09 13.59 -2.57
CA THR A 57 0.81 14.71 -3.21
C THR A 57 1.70 15.42 -2.20
N ARG A 58 1.17 15.80 -1.02
CA ARG A 58 1.98 16.44 0.03
C ARG A 58 3.13 15.57 0.49
N HIS A 59 2.91 14.26 0.64
CA HIS A 59 3.96 13.34 1.05
C HIS A 59 5.06 13.24 0.00
N LEU A 60 4.69 13.11 -1.28
CA LEU A 60 5.65 13.11 -2.39
C LEU A 60 6.41 14.43 -2.47
N SER A 61 5.75 15.57 -2.34
CA SER A 61 6.42 16.87 -2.33
C SER A 61 7.44 16.99 -1.20
N LYS A 62 7.14 16.45 0.00
CA LYS A 62 8.09 16.42 1.11
C LYS A 62 9.31 15.53 0.81
N ILE A 63 9.09 14.35 0.23
CA ILE A 63 10.18 13.45 -0.18
C ILE A 63 11.06 14.14 -1.24
N LEU A 64 10.46 14.77 -2.25
CA LEU A 64 11.19 15.45 -3.31
C LEU A 64 11.97 16.66 -2.77
N CYS A 65 11.38 17.43 -1.87
CA CYS A 65 12.06 18.53 -1.20
C CYS A 65 13.27 18.04 -0.40
N PHE A 66 13.10 16.95 0.36
CA PHE A 66 14.19 16.31 1.08
C PHE A 66 15.30 15.84 0.14
N ALA A 67 14.95 15.15 -0.94
CA ALA A 67 15.91 14.68 -1.94
C ALA A 67 16.69 15.82 -2.61
N ALA A 68 16.02 16.96 -2.86
CA ALA A 68 16.64 18.12 -3.49
C ALA A 68 17.57 18.90 -2.54
N LEU A 69 17.26 18.94 -1.23
CA LEU A 69 18.05 19.67 -0.24
C LEU A 69 19.19 18.82 0.36
N PHE A 70 19.03 17.50 0.38
CA PHE A 70 19.91 16.54 1.05
C PHE A 70 20.18 15.35 0.13
N GLU A 71 20.79 15.61 -1.03
CA GLU A 71 20.98 14.60 -2.07
C GLU A 71 21.82 13.41 -1.57
N ASP A 72 22.96 13.68 -0.93
CA ASP A 72 23.87 12.64 -0.44
C ASP A 72 23.19 11.75 0.61
N GLU A 73 22.47 12.36 1.57
CA GLU A 73 21.71 11.62 2.58
C GLU A 73 20.59 10.80 1.95
N PHE A 74 19.87 11.39 0.98
CA PHE A 74 18.80 10.70 0.28
C PHE A 74 19.33 9.49 -0.49
N VAL A 75 20.42 9.64 -1.25
CA VAL A 75 21.08 8.54 -1.98
C VAL A 75 21.49 7.45 -1.00
N LYS A 76 22.14 7.82 0.10
CA LYS A 76 22.54 6.86 1.14
C LYS A 76 21.35 6.06 1.68
N ILE A 77 20.27 6.73 2.05
CA ILE A 77 19.05 6.07 2.57
C ILE A 77 18.47 5.10 1.52
N VAL A 78 18.37 5.53 0.26
CA VAL A 78 17.80 4.72 -0.81
C VAL A 78 18.67 3.48 -1.11
N VAL A 79 20.00 3.66 -1.13
CA VAL A 79 20.96 2.58 -1.37
C VAL A 79 20.94 1.58 -0.20
N ASP A 80 20.97 2.05 1.04
CA ASP A 80 20.91 1.19 2.22
C ASP A 80 19.63 0.35 2.25
N GLU A 81 18.49 0.95 1.93
CA GLU A 81 17.20 0.25 1.85
C GLU A 81 17.18 -0.77 0.71
N HIS A 82 17.79 -0.45 -0.44
CA HIS A 82 17.94 -1.36 -1.57
C HIS A 82 18.80 -2.59 -1.20
N TYR A 83 19.93 -2.39 -0.53
CA TYR A 83 20.78 -3.48 -0.04
C TYR A 83 20.05 -4.38 0.96
N LYS A 84 19.31 -3.81 1.92
CA LYS A 84 18.48 -4.58 2.86
C LYS A 84 17.45 -5.45 2.14
N ARG A 85 16.77 -4.91 1.13
CA ARG A 85 15.79 -5.67 0.32
C ARG A 85 16.45 -6.83 -0.43
N ILE A 86 17.62 -6.62 -1.04
CA ILE A 86 18.37 -7.69 -1.71
C ILE A 86 18.74 -8.80 -0.72
N GLN A 87 19.28 -8.44 0.45
CA GLN A 87 19.66 -9.41 1.47
C GLN A 87 18.46 -10.24 1.96
N LEU A 88 17.32 -9.58 2.19
CA LEU A 88 16.08 -10.27 2.57
C LEU A 88 15.60 -11.23 1.47
N GLN A 89 15.68 -10.83 0.20
CA GLN A 89 15.31 -11.69 -0.91
C GLN A 89 16.26 -12.88 -1.06
N GLN A 90 17.57 -12.66 -0.95
CA GLN A 90 18.57 -13.73 -0.98
C GLN A 90 18.33 -14.75 0.13
N ARG A 91 18.07 -14.29 1.35
CA ARG A 91 17.74 -15.19 2.48
C ARG A 91 16.47 -16.00 2.21
N LYS A 92 15.41 -15.38 1.68
CA LYS A 92 14.18 -16.09 1.30
C LYS A 92 14.45 -17.16 0.23
N ASN A 93 15.24 -16.81 -0.79
CA ASN A 93 15.59 -17.74 -1.87
C ASN A 93 16.45 -18.90 -1.35
N GLN A 94 17.38 -18.65 -0.43
CA GLN A 94 18.19 -19.70 0.21
C GLN A 94 17.34 -20.67 1.02
N ILE A 95 16.38 -20.16 1.81
CA ILE A 95 15.44 -20.99 2.56
C ILE A 95 14.60 -21.84 1.61
N ALA A 96 14.00 -21.22 0.58
CA ALA A 96 13.18 -21.93 -0.40
C ALA A 96 13.98 -23.00 -1.18
N LEU A 97 15.24 -22.72 -1.53
CA LEU A 97 16.12 -23.68 -2.18
C LEU A 97 16.42 -24.87 -1.26
N HIS A 98 16.72 -24.61 0.02
CA HIS A 98 16.98 -25.66 0.98
C HIS A 98 15.76 -26.57 1.17
N GLU A 99 14.57 -25.99 1.35
CA GLU A 99 13.31 -26.73 1.45
C GLU A 99 13.04 -27.57 0.19
N ALA A 100 13.33 -27.06 -1.00
CA ALA A 100 13.15 -27.80 -2.26
C ALA A 100 14.11 -29.00 -2.34
N LEU A 101 15.39 -28.82 -2.00
CA LEU A 101 16.39 -29.88 -1.96
C LEU A 101 16.05 -30.96 -0.93
N GLU A 102 15.45 -30.58 0.21
CA GLU A 102 14.97 -31.55 1.20
C GLU A 102 13.78 -32.36 0.68
N ARG A 103 12.84 -31.73 -0.05
CA ARG A 103 11.71 -32.44 -0.69
C ARG A 103 12.15 -33.42 -1.78
N GLU A 104 13.23 -33.12 -2.51
CA GLU A 104 13.78 -34.03 -3.53
C GLU A 104 14.53 -35.24 -2.91
N ARG A 105 14.89 -35.18 -1.63
CA ARG A 105 15.58 -36.27 -0.91
C ARG A 105 14.62 -37.27 -0.24
N THR A 106 13.34 -36.94 -0.12
CA THR A 106 12.27 -37.81 0.41
C THR A 106 11.50 -38.49 -0.70
#